data_AF-A0A926WKE0-F1
#
_entry.id   AF-A0A926WKE0-F1
#
_cell.length_a   1.000
_cell.length_b   1.000
_cell.length_c   1.000
_cell.angle_alpha   90.00
_cell.angle_beta   90.00
_cell.angle_gamma   90.00
#
_symmetry.space_group_name_H-M   'P 1'
#
loop_
_entity.id
_entity.type
_entity.pdbx_description
1 polymer ?
#
loop_
_entity_poly.entity_id
_entity_poly.type
_entity_poly.pdbx_seq_one_letter_code
_entity_poly.pdbx_strand_id
1 'polypeptide(L)'
;MDILTLNQQDIRELQRQCLHHNIFPIDLSWCAFTKSPEPVYQLLQPLLDECIENLQILNTDELRILLDAMPPGILMGIGKIDTPPSQQQYRRIANQYITMLVERCYSPLRDVIHIDPNSSSVLLECPELKNCFDDDGLLILNKEFTLLPGGIKYRGKILHYHQFLRRSFSAEPNFDFLERFADHSRITNNQCRIAIDHRRIMSEKEYRRIMEYDHWYGPLVFDTSRIDDLNYVGVTVKTRKHPSPFDNNYVLDHTEIYWKSDRSTSVKTLEIEEIASSKDNYEGWHINRYIHSERDTANKTLRHFDGAVKLYSSDNYRDRHNTNMPSHAKANHYIKMFRIDGNIDLNEWVALLSFYFRGNEMITEYFDPQTFDQEFRPVIEQYKNSTNTAC
;
A
#
# COMPACT_ATOMS: atom_id res chain seq x y z
N MET A 1 18.09 -21.73 -6.06
CA MET A 1 19.19 -22.62 -5.64
C MET A 1 20.00 -21.80 -4.66
N ASP A 2 20.00 -22.17 -3.39
CA ASP A 2 20.73 -21.41 -2.36
C ASP A 2 22.16 -21.94 -2.33
N ILE A 3 23.06 -21.18 -2.96
CA ILE A 3 24.47 -21.54 -3.17
C ILE A 3 25.25 -21.45 -1.85
N LEU A 4 24.86 -20.56 -0.94
CA LEU A 4 25.39 -20.49 0.41
C LEU A 4 24.38 -21.10 1.39
N THR A 5 24.85 -21.92 2.31
CA THR A 5 24.02 -22.45 3.39
C THR A 5 24.14 -21.49 4.57
N LEU A 6 23.09 -20.70 4.80
CA LEU A 6 22.93 -19.87 6.00
C LEU A 6 21.84 -20.44 6.89
N ASN A 7 21.89 -20.14 8.19
CA ASN A 7 20.83 -20.52 9.13
C ASN A 7 19.47 -19.94 8.71
N GLN A 8 18.59 -20.81 8.22
CA GLN A 8 17.27 -20.45 7.71
C GLN A 8 16.33 -19.92 8.80
N GLN A 9 16.52 -20.35 10.05
CA GLN A 9 15.73 -19.83 11.17
C GLN A 9 16.10 -18.38 11.46
N ASP A 10 17.39 -18.05 11.44
CA ASP A 10 17.88 -16.70 11.70
C ASP A 10 17.49 -15.75 10.56
N ILE A 11 17.51 -16.22 9.30
CA ILE A 11 17.01 -15.43 8.16
C ILE A 11 15.52 -15.13 8.30
N ARG A 12 14.70 -16.09 8.72
CA ARG A 12 13.26 -15.87 8.94
C ARG A 12 13.00 -14.92 10.11
N GLU A 13 13.78 -15.04 11.17
CA GLU A 13 13.66 -14.13 12.31
C GLU A 13 14.14 -12.72 11.94
N LEU A 14 15.22 -12.58 11.16
CA LEU A 14 15.66 -11.31 10.60
C LEU A 14 14.58 -10.68 9.72
N GLN A 15 13.95 -11.46 8.82
CA GLN A 15 12.80 -11.01 8.02
C GLN A 15 11.68 -10.49 8.92
N ARG A 16 11.30 -11.24 9.96
CA ARG A 16 10.27 -10.84 10.92
C ARG A 16 10.62 -9.54 11.63
N GLN A 17 11.85 -9.37 12.11
CA GLN A 17 12.29 -8.15 12.77
C GLN A 17 12.29 -6.96 11.80
N CYS A 18 12.82 -7.14 10.59
CA CYS A 18 12.76 -6.09 9.57
C CYS A 18 11.32 -5.64 9.32
N LEU A 19 10.38 -6.59 9.26
CA LEU A 19 8.96 -6.32 9.07
C LEU A 19 8.37 -5.48 10.21
N HIS A 20 8.65 -5.86 11.45
CA HIS A 20 8.20 -5.14 12.65
C HIS A 20 8.75 -3.71 12.70
N HIS A 21 10.00 -3.51 12.30
CA HIS A 21 10.65 -2.20 12.36
C HIS A 21 10.54 -1.37 11.07
N ASN A 22 9.77 -1.85 10.07
CA ASN A 22 9.64 -1.22 8.75
C ASN A 22 10.99 -0.98 8.06
N ILE A 23 11.93 -1.92 8.20
CA ILE A 23 13.26 -1.87 7.56
C ILE A 23 13.18 -2.60 6.22
N PHE A 24 13.25 -1.85 5.11
CA PHE A 24 13.29 -2.48 3.80
C PHE A 24 14.58 -3.29 3.63
N PRO A 25 14.57 -4.40 2.88
CA PRO A 25 15.75 -5.24 2.69
C PRO A 25 16.98 -4.48 2.20
N ILE A 26 16.79 -3.44 1.38
CA ILE A 26 17.87 -2.58 0.86
C ILE A 26 18.57 -1.77 1.97
N ASP A 27 17.87 -1.49 3.07
CA ASP A 27 18.36 -0.72 4.22
C ASP A 27 19.11 -1.58 5.24
N LEU A 28 19.22 -2.90 5.04
CA LEU A 28 20.02 -3.78 5.93
C LEU A 28 21.49 -3.33 6.01
N SER A 29 22.02 -2.80 4.90
CA SER A 29 23.36 -2.21 4.85
C SER A 29 23.54 -1.07 5.85
N TRP A 30 22.52 -0.21 5.97
CA TRP A 30 22.48 0.89 6.90
C TRP A 30 22.32 0.40 8.34
N CYS A 31 21.53 -0.66 8.56
CA CYS A 31 21.38 -1.28 9.88
C CYS A 31 22.70 -1.87 10.39
N ALA A 32 23.45 -2.56 9.52
CA ALA A 32 24.77 -3.08 9.85
C ALA A 32 25.79 -1.97 10.17
N PHE A 33 25.64 -0.80 9.57
CA PHE A 33 26.52 0.35 9.79
C PHE A 33 26.18 1.10 11.09
N THR A 34 24.89 1.40 11.30
CA THR A 34 24.41 2.19 12.44
C THR A 34 24.16 1.37 13.70
N LYS A 35 24.13 0.04 13.58
CA LYS A 35 23.78 -0.90 14.66
C LYS A 35 22.36 -0.66 15.19
N SER A 36 21.46 -0.24 14.31
CA SER A 36 20.08 0.14 14.63
C SER A 36 19.11 -0.32 13.53
N PRO A 37 17.89 -0.77 13.86
CA PRO A 37 17.42 -1.04 15.23
C PRO A 37 18.15 -2.27 15.82
N GLU A 38 18.31 -2.28 17.14
CA GLU A 38 19.09 -3.31 17.84
C GLU A 38 18.62 -4.75 17.53
N PRO A 39 17.31 -5.07 17.52
CA PRO A 39 16.84 -6.42 17.19
C PRO A 39 17.25 -6.90 15.79
N VAL A 40 17.22 -6.01 14.79
CA VAL A 40 17.67 -6.32 13.42
C VAL A 40 19.18 -6.50 13.38
N TYR A 41 19.93 -5.60 14.01
CA TYR A 41 21.39 -5.66 14.01
C TYR A 41 21.94 -6.92 14.68
N GLN A 42 21.37 -7.31 15.83
CA GLN A 42 21.80 -8.50 16.58
C GLN A 42 21.65 -9.80 15.78
N LEU A 43 20.67 -9.88 14.87
CA LEU A 43 20.48 -11.02 13.97
C LEU A 43 21.32 -10.90 12.70
N LEU A 44 21.43 -9.69 12.14
CA LEU A 44 22.13 -9.44 10.89
C LEU A 44 23.64 -9.67 11.00
N GLN A 45 24.26 -9.27 12.11
CA GLN A 45 25.72 -9.33 12.25
C GLN A 45 26.28 -10.77 12.23
N PRO A 46 25.73 -11.74 12.99
CA PRO A 46 26.16 -13.13 12.89
C PRO A 46 25.97 -13.73 11.49
N LEU A 47 24.84 -13.42 10.84
CA LEU A 47 24.57 -13.88 9.47
C LEU A 47 25.56 -13.30 8.45
N LEU A 48 25.96 -12.04 8.62
CA LEU A 48 26.98 -11.41 7.79
C LEU A 48 28.33 -12.12 7.96
N ASP A 49 28.72 -12.42 9.20
CA ASP A 49 29.99 -13.07 9.50
C ASP A 49 30.01 -14.50 8.93
N GLU A 50 28.96 -15.30 9.15
CA GLU A 50 28.77 -16.64 8.55
C GLU A 50 28.83 -16.57 7.01
N CYS A 51 28.16 -15.59 6.41
CA CYS A 51 28.14 -15.43 4.96
C CYS A 51 29.52 -15.05 4.40
N ILE A 52 30.28 -14.20 5.10
CA ILE A 52 31.65 -13.83 4.70
C ILE A 52 32.57 -15.05 4.76
N GLU A 53 32.50 -15.83 5.83
CA GLU A 53 33.28 -17.07 5.96
C GLU A 53 32.98 -18.04 4.83
N ASN A 54 31.70 -18.26 4.52
CA ASN A 54 31.28 -19.10 3.41
C ASN A 54 31.77 -18.58 2.04
N LEU A 55 31.69 -17.26 1.80
CA LEU A 55 32.17 -16.65 0.56
C LEU A 55 33.69 -16.79 0.36
N GLN A 56 34.47 -16.79 1.44
CA GLN A 56 35.94 -16.91 1.38
C GLN A 56 36.40 -18.33 1.02
N ILE A 57 35.52 -19.33 1.20
CA ILE A 57 35.80 -20.74 0.83
C ILE A 57 35.55 -20.97 -0.66
N LEU A 58 34.69 -20.17 -1.30
CA LEU A 58 34.36 -20.32 -2.71
C LEU A 58 35.56 -20.06 -3.61
N ASN A 59 35.71 -20.88 -4.65
CA ASN A 59 36.62 -20.57 -5.75
C ASN A 59 36.01 -19.51 -6.69
N THR A 60 36.82 -18.99 -7.62
CA THR A 60 36.41 -17.92 -8.54
C THR A 60 35.19 -18.28 -9.40
N ASP A 61 35.07 -19.53 -9.84
CA ASP A 61 33.93 -19.97 -10.66
C ASP A 61 32.66 -20.08 -9.83
N GLU A 62 32.74 -20.62 -8.62
CA GLU A 62 31.60 -20.69 -7.68
C GLU A 62 31.10 -19.30 -7.29
N LEU A 63 32.02 -18.38 -7.00
CA LEU A 63 31.66 -16.98 -6.70
C LEU A 63 30.97 -16.32 -7.89
N ARG A 64 31.44 -16.57 -9.12
CA ARG A 64 30.79 -16.05 -10.33
C ARG A 64 29.37 -16.61 -10.48
N ILE A 65 29.19 -17.92 -10.31
CA ILE A 65 27.86 -18.56 -10.37
C ILE A 65 26.91 -17.95 -9.34
N LEU A 66 27.41 -17.67 -8.12
CA LEU A 66 26.62 -16.99 -7.08
C LEU A 66 26.16 -15.60 -7.52
N LEU A 67 27.08 -14.79 -8.06
CA LEU A 67 26.78 -13.43 -8.50
C LEU A 67 25.82 -13.43 -9.69
N ASP A 68 26.04 -14.31 -10.67
CA ASP A 68 25.19 -14.45 -11.85
C ASP A 68 23.75 -14.88 -11.48
N ALA A 69 23.57 -15.53 -10.33
CA ALA A 69 22.26 -15.91 -9.81
C ALA A 69 21.53 -14.77 -9.05
N MET A 70 22.19 -13.64 -8.77
CA MET A 70 21.58 -12.51 -8.07
C MET A 70 20.79 -11.60 -9.03
N PRO A 71 19.67 -11.01 -8.59
CA PRO A 71 18.94 -10.03 -9.39
C PRO A 71 19.81 -8.81 -9.78
N PRO A 72 19.61 -8.20 -10.96
CA PRO A 72 20.39 -7.04 -11.40
C PRO A 72 20.43 -5.88 -10.40
N GLY A 73 19.31 -5.60 -9.72
CA GLY A 73 19.24 -4.54 -8.69
C GLY A 73 20.15 -4.80 -7.49
N ILE A 74 20.29 -6.07 -7.08
CA ILE A 74 21.19 -6.51 -6.00
C ILE A 74 22.67 -6.36 -6.44
N LEU A 75 22.97 -6.73 -7.69
CA LEU A 75 24.31 -6.61 -8.25
C LEU A 75 24.81 -5.15 -8.32
N MET A 76 23.93 -4.19 -8.57
CA MET A 76 24.27 -2.77 -8.54
C MET A 76 24.87 -2.35 -7.18
N GLY A 77 24.40 -2.93 -6.08
CA GLY A 77 24.91 -2.68 -4.74
C GLY A 77 26.33 -3.23 -4.49
N ILE A 78 26.77 -4.23 -5.27
CA ILE A 78 28.09 -4.87 -5.16
C ILE A 78 29.15 -4.11 -5.97
N GLY A 79 28.80 -3.63 -7.16
CA GLY A 79 29.73 -2.94 -8.06
C GLY A 79 30.84 -3.86 -8.58
N LYS A 80 31.98 -3.26 -8.98
CA LYS A 80 33.11 -4.02 -9.53
C LYS A 80 33.83 -4.83 -8.45
N ILE A 81 34.11 -6.09 -8.76
CA ILE A 81 34.79 -7.05 -7.87
C ILE A 81 36.20 -7.30 -8.40
N ASP A 82 37.18 -7.28 -7.49
CA ASP A 82 38.57 -7.64 -7.78
C ASP A 82 38.76 -9.16 -7.72
N THR A 83 39.84 -9.65 -8.34
CA THR A 83 40.20 -11.08 -8.31
C THR A 83 41.60 -11.23 -7.70
N PRO A 84 41.74 -11.69 -6.44
CA PRO A 84 40.67 -12.07 -5.50
C PRO A 84 39.96 -10.86 -4.87
N PRO A 85 38.72 -11.02 -4.39
CA PRO A 85 38.01 -9.94 -3.70
C PRO A 85 38.71 -9.50 -2.41
N SER A 86 38.68 -8.20 -2.14
CA SER A 86 39.07 -7.65 -0.83
C SER A 86 38.06 -8.02 0.26
N GLN A 87 38.48 -7.90 1.53
CA GLN A 87 37.59 -8.10 2.69
C GLN A 87 36.35 -7.19 2.64
N GLN A 88 36.51 -5.96 2.17
CA GLN A 88 35.39 -5.03 2.00
C GLN A 88 34.42 -5.49 0.90
N GLN A 89 34.92 -6.05 -0.20
CA GLN A 89 34.08 -6.61 -1.26
C GLN A 89 33.34 -7.85 -0.78
N TYR A 90 33.97 -8.76 -0.02
CA TYR A 90 33.28 -9.88 0.60
C TYR A 90 32.13 -9.42 1.49
N ARG A 91 32.34 -8.40 2.34
CA ARG A 91 31.28 -7.84 3.18
C ARG A 91 30.13 -7.23 2.36
N ARG A 92 30.43 -6.57 1.24
CA ARG A 92 29.40 -6.04 0.33
C ARG A 92 28.60 -7.15 -0.32
N ILE A 93 29.27 -8.19 -0.83
CA ILE A 93 28.61 -9.36 -1.43
C ILE A 93 27.72 -10.06 -0.40
N ALA A 94 28.23 -10.31 0.80
CA ALA A 94 27.47 -10.95 1.89
C ALA A 94 26.20 -10.17 2.23
N ASN A 95 26.32 -8.85 2.38
CA ASN A 95 25.18 -7.99 2.68
C ASN A 95 24.12 -8.02 1.58
N GLN A 96 24.53 -7.91 0.32
CA GLN A 96 23.62 -7.97 -0.82
C GLN A 96 22.97 -9.35 -0.98
N TYR A 97 23.70 -10.42 -0.66
CA TYR A 97 23.15 -11.77 -0.63
C TYR A 97 22.07 -11.92 0.46
N ILE A 98 22.33 -11.45 1.68
CA ILE A 98 21.34 -11.46 2.77
C ILE A 98 20.14 -10.57 2.42
N THR A 99 20.35 -9.38 1.86
CA THR A 99 19.27 -8.52 1.34
C THR A 99 18.38 -9.28 0.37
N MET A 100 18.95 -9.98 -0.61
CA MET A 100 18.18 -10.82 -1.54
C MET A 100 17.38 -11.91 -0.82
N LEU A 101 17.98 -12.59 0.17
CA LEU A 101 17.29 -13.64 0.94
C LEU A 101 16.12 -13.07 1.77
N VAL A 102 16.31 -11.90 2.39
CA VAL A 102 15.27 -11.21 3.17
C VAL A 102 14.15 -10.72 2.24
N GLU A 103 14.50 -10.15 1.09
CA GLU A 103 13.56 -9.59 0.12
C GLU A 103 12.57 -10.61 -0.44
N ARG A 104 13.02 -11.84 -0.73
CA ARG A 104 12.18 -12.92 -1.29
C ARG A 104 10.89 -13.20 -0.51
N CYS A 105 10.88 -12.92 0.79
CA CYS A 105 9.74 -13.19 1.67
C CYS A 105 9.38 -11.99 2.55
N TYR A 106 9.86 -10.78 2.23
CA TYR A 106 9.77 -9.65 3.16
C TYR A 106 8.31 -9.29 3.47
N SER A 107 7.44 -9.15 2.48
CA SER A 107 6.04 -8.75 2.74
C SER A 107 5.08 -9.32 1.70
N PRO A 108 4.95 -10.66 1.61
CA PRO A 108 4.13 -11.27 0.58
C PRO A 108 2.66 -10.92 0.79
N LEU A 109 1.93 -10.78 -0.32
CA LEU A 109 0.52 -10.42 -0.32
C LEU A 109 -0.36 -11.55 0.20
N ARG A 110 0.01 -12.80 -0.06
CA ARG A 110 -0.76 -13.97 0.42
C ARG A 110 -1.01 -13.92 1.94
N ASP A 111 -0.04 -13.39 2.69
CA ASP A 111 -0.06 -13.33 4.15
C ASP A 111 -0.98 -12.21 4.69
N VAL A 112 -1.40 -11.25 3.86
CA VAL A 112 -2.40 -10.21 4.22
C VAL A 112 -3.79 -10.48 3.65
N ILE A 113 -3.89 -11.33 2.62
CA ILE A 113 -5.18 -11.75 2.06
C ILE A 113 -5.85 -12.78 2.98
N HIS A 114 -5.05 -13.69 3.56
CA HIS A 114 -5.50 -14.76 4.44
C HIS A 114 -4.89 -14.59 5.83
N ILE A 115 -5.48 -13.70 6.63
CA ILE A 115 -5.05 -13.52 8.02
C ILE A 115 -5.69 -14.63 8.86
N ASP A 116 -4.88 -15.56 9.36
CA ASP A 116 -5.28 -16.43 10.46
C ASP A 116 -5.21 -15.63 11.76
N PRO A 117 -6.32 -15.39 12.47
CA PRO A 117 -6.30 -14.65 13.73
C PRO A 117 -5.36 -15.25 14.78
N ASN A 118 -5.11 -16.57 14.72
CA ASN A 118 -4.20 -17.25 15.64
C ASN A 118 -2.71 -16.99 15.35
N SER A 119 -2.38 -16.48 14.15
CA SER A 119 -1.02 -16.12 13.77
C SER A 119 -0.73 -14.62 13.87
N SER A 120 -1.70 -13.82 14.32
CA SER A 120 -1.53 -12.37 14.47
C SER A 120 -0.53 -12.04 15.58
N SER A 121 0.64 -11.51 15.21
CA SER A 121 1.63 -10.97 16.15
C SER A 121 1.03 -9.88 17.05
N VAL A 122 0.13 -9.05 16.48
CA VAL A 122 -0.60 -8.03 17.24
C VAL A 122 -1.46 -8.65 18.35
N LEU A 123 -2.27 -9.67 18.04
CA LEU A 123 -3.15 -10.31 19.03
C LEU A 123 -2.39 -11.21 20.01
N LEU A 124 -1.24 -11.75 19.62
CA LEU A 124 -0.35 -12.46 20.53
C LEU A 124 0.25 -11.52 21.58
N GLU A 125 0.65 -10.32 21.19
CA GLU A 125 1.21 -9.32 22.12
C GLU A 125 0.15 -8.50 22.87
N CYS A 126 -1.00 -8.26 22.26
CA CYS A 126 -2.10 -7.44 22.79
C CYS A 126 -3.44 -8.20 22.64
N PRO A 127 -3.65 -9.30 23.38
CA PRO A 127 -4.82 -10.17 23.22
C PRO A 127 -6.15 -9.47 23.51
N GLU A 128 -6.14 -8.41 24.33
CA GLU A 128 -7.32 -7.60 24.62
C GLU A 128 -7.89 -6.90 23.38
N LEU A 129 -7.06 -6.65 22.36
CA LEU A 129 -7.49 -6.01 21.12
C LEU A 129 -8.46 -6.86 20.31
N LYS A 130 -8.59 -8.16 20.59
CA LYS A 130 -9.55 -9.04 19.92
C LYS A 130 -10.98 -8.51 19.97
N ASN A 131 -11.34 -7.79 21.04
CA ASN A 131 -12.66 -7.19 21.23
C ASN A 131 -12.79 -5.77 20.62
N CYS A 132 -11.73 -5.27 20.00
CA CYS A 132 -11.67 -3.94 19.40
C CYS A 132 -11.82 -3.98 17.87
N PHE A 133 -12.03 -5.15 17.27
CA PHE A 133 -12.29 -5.30 15.84
C PHE A 133 -13.78 -5.47 15.57
N ASP A 134 -14.27 -4.92 14.45
CA ASP A 134 -15.61 -5.20 13.95
C ASP A 134 -15.65 -6.49 13.11
N ASP A 135 -16.84 -6.83 12.61
CA ASP A 135 -17.06 -8.04 11.80
C ASP A 135 -16.30 -8.01 10.45
N ASP A 136 -15.90 -6.83 9.98
CA ASP A 136 -15.08 -6.63 8.78
C ASP A 136 -13.56 -6.72 9.08
N GLY A 137 -13.17 -6.92 10.36
CA GLY A 137 -11.78 -6.99 10.80
C GLY A 137 -11.11 -5.61 10.94
N LEU A 138 -11.88 -4.52 10.97
CA LEU A 138 -11.36 -3.16 11.15
C LEU A 138 -11.22 -2.83 12.63
N LEU A 139 -10.11 -2.21 13.01
CA LEU A 139 -9.90 -1.70 14.36
C LEU A 139 -10.85 -0.54 14.62
N ILE A 140 -11.71 -0.67 15.62
CA ILE A 140 -12.66 0.35 16.07
C ILE A 140 -11.91 1.40 16.87
N LEU A 141 -11.77 2.60 16.29
CA LEU A 141 -11.01 3.67 16.92
C LEU A 141 -11.78 4.30 18.07
N ASN A 142 -11.05 4.59 19.13
CA ASN A 142 -11.52 5.26 20.34
C ASN A 142 -10.34 6.02 20.98
N LYS A 143 -10.58 6.66 22.12
CA LYS A 143 -9.59 7.49 22.83
C LYS A 143 -8.30 6.77 23.28
N GLU A 144 -8.26 5.44 23.28
CA GLU A 144 -7.05 4.67 23.61
C GLU A 144 -6.04 4.63 22.46
N PHE A 145 -6.48 4.94 21.24
CA PHE A 145 -5.66 4.93 20.04
C PHE A 145 -5.25 6.35 19.65
N THR A 146 -3.96 6.55 19.38
CA THR A 146 -3.47 7.80 18.78
C THR A 146 -2.96 7.48 17.38
N LEU A 147 -3.67 7.94 16.35
CA LEU A 147 -3.26 7.76 14.97
C LEU A 147 -2.08 8.69 14.66
N LEU A 148 -1.03 8.10 14.10
CA LEU A 148 0.13 8.78 13.53
C LEU A 148 0.15 8.48 12.03
N PRO A 149 0.79 9.30 11.17
CA PRO A 149 0.86 9.01 9.74
C PRO A 149 1.50 7.65 9.42
N GLY A 150 2.44 7.19 10.25
CA GLY A 150 3.14 5.91 10.06
C GLY A 150 2.57 4.70 10.83
N GLY A 151 1.57 4.88 11.69
CA GLY A 151 0.99 3.79 12.48
C GLY A 151 0.08 4.28 13.61
N ILE A 152 -0.39 3.38 14.45
CA ILE A 152 -1.34 3.68 15.53
C ILE A 152 -0.66 3.40 16.86
N LYS A 153 -0.51 4.42 17.69
CA LYS A 153 0.03 4.26 19.05
C LYS A 153 -1.03 3.67 19.97
N TYR A 154 -0.65 2.61 20.68
CA TYR A 154 -1.47 1.91 21.68
C TYR A 154 -0.57 1.36 22.79
N ARG A 155 -0.77 1.79 24.04
CA ARG A 155 -0.09 1.23 25.24
C ARG A 155 1.43 1.02 25.13
N GLY A 156 2.17 1.98 24.57
CA GLY A 156 3.63 1.88 24.40
C GLY A 156 4.08 1.05 23.20
N LYS A 157 3.14 0.69 22.31
CA LYS A 157 3.36 -0.02 21.05
C LYS A 157 2.87 0.81 19.87
N ILE A 158 3.35 0.48 18.68
CA ILE A 158 2.82 0.95 17.40
C ILE A 158 2.24 -0.24 16.64
N LEU A 159 0.97 -0.12 16.25
CA LEU A 159 0.29 -1.01 15.31
C LEU A 159 0.46 -0.41 13.91
N HIS A 160 0.86 -1.21 12.94
CA HIS A 160 1.03 -0.70 11.57
C HIS A 160 -0.29 -0.74 10.80
N TYR A 161 -0.51 0.23 9.91
CA TYR A 161 -1.62 0.15 8.97
C TYR A 161 -1.47 -1.04 8.04
N HIS A 162 -2.62 -1.56 7.58
CA HIS A 162 -2.69 -2.67 6.66
C HIS A 162 -1.84 -2.42 5.39
N GLN A 163 -1.27 -3.48 4.80
CA GLN A 163 -0.37 -3.37 3.64
C GLN A 163 -1.03 -2.68 2.43
N PHE A 164 -2.34 -2.83 2.24
CA PHE A 164 -3.09 -2.16 1.18
C PHE A 164 -3.39 -0.66 1.40
N LEU A 165 -3.08 -0.13 2.59
CA LEU A 165 -3.05 1.32 2.85
C LEU A 165 -1.67 1.94 2.56
N ARG A 166 -0.76 1.15 1.99
CA ARG A 166 0.60 1.56 1.64
C ARG A 166 0.75 1.71 0.13
N ARG A 167 1.68 2.55 -0.28
CA ARG A 167 1.97 2.79 -1.70
C ARG A 167 2.44 1.50 -2.37
N SER A 168 1.93 1.27 -3.59
CA SER A 168 2.19 0.06 -4.37
C SER A 168 1.99 -1.24 -3.58
N PHE A 169 1.15 -1.21 -2.54
CA PHE A 169 0.82 -2.35 -1.67
C PHE A 169 2.02 -3.02 -1.01
N SER A 170 3.16 -2.35 -0.90
CA SER A 170 4.42 -2.96 -0.42
C SER A 170 5.34 -1.97 0.28
N ALA A 171 5.26 -0.69 -0.09
CA ALA A 171 6.15 0.37 0.36
C ALA A 171 5.62 1.11 1.60
N GLU A 172 5.96 2.39 1.73
CA GLU A 172 5.55 3.26 2.82
C GLU A 172 4.04 3.52 2.86
N PRO A 173 3.46 3.85 4.04
CA PRO A 173 2.07 4.25 4.19
C PRO A 173 1.66 5.38 3.22
N ASN A 174 0.39 5.41 2.83
CA ASN A 174 -0.21 6.56 2.14
C ASN A 174 -0.39 7.71 3.15
N PHE A 175 0.69 8.45 3.40
CA PHE A 175 0.72 9.47 4.45
C PHE A 175 -0.36 10.53 4.28
N ASP A 176 -0.66 10.98 3.06
CA ASP A 176 -1.67 12.02 2.82
C ASP A 176 -3.08 11.56 3.23
N PHE A 177 -3.45 10.33 2.85
CA PHE A 177 -4.72 9.75 3.25
C PHE A 177 -4.77 9.52 4.76
N LEU A 178 -3.72 8.93 5.33
CA LEU A 178 -3.69 8.54 6.73
C LEU A 178 -3.61 9.72 7.69
N GLU A 179 -2.87 10.78 7.34
CA GLU A 179 -2.83 12.02 8.12
C GLU A 179 -4.21 12.69 8.12
N ARG A 180 -4.86 12.78 6.95
CA ARG A 180 -6.19 13.36 6.86
C ARG A 180 -7.26 12.53 7.55
N PHE A 181 -7.19 11.20 7.43
CA PHE A 181 -8.05 10.28 8.18
C PHE A 181 -7.86 10.40 9.70
N ALA A 182 -6.60 10.51 10.15
CA ALA A 182 -6.27 10.72 11.55
C ALA A 182 -6.84 12.05 12.06
N ASP A 183 -6.67 13.12 11.31
CA ASP A 183 -7.23 14.44 11.63
C ASP A 183 -8.76 14.39 11.71
N HIS A 184 -9.42 13.77 10.73
CA HIS A 184 -10.86 13.56 10.74
C HIS A 184 -11.33 12.83 12.00
N SER A 185 -10.65 11.73 12.37
CA SER A 185 -10.99 10.94 13.55
C SER A 185 -10.83 11.72 14.87
N ARG A 186 -9.95 12.73 14.88
CA ARG A 186 -9.66 13.56 16.06
C ARG A 186 -10.64 14.72 16.21
N ILE A 187 -11.07 15.33 15.11
CA ILE A 187 -11.85 16.58 15.13
C ILE A 187 -13.36 16.34 15.05
N THR A 188 -13.79 15.13 14.67
CA THR A 188 -15.21 14.78 14.52
C THR A 188 -15.65 13.78 15.60
N ASN A 189 -16.97 13.64 15.74
CA ASN A 189 -17.57 12.56 16.55
C ASN A 189 -17.94 11.33 15.70
N ASN A 190 -17.40 11.23 14.48
CA ASN A 190 -17.71 10.13 13.58
C ASN A 190 -17.02 8.84 14.05
N GLN A 191 -17.70 7.72 13.89
CA GLN A 191 -17.14 6.42 14.20
C GLN A 191 -16.17 6.00 13.09
N CYS A 192 -14.88 6.09 13.38
CA CYS A 192 -13.80 5.73 12.47
C CYS A 192 -13.29 4.32 12.78
N ARG A 193 -13.04 3.54 11.73
CA ARG A 193 -12.40 2.22 11.82
C ARG A 193 -11.38 2.06 10.71
N ILE A 194 -10.30 1.34 10.99
CA ILE A 194 -9.18 1.20 10.05
C ILE A 194 -8.52 -0.17 10.16
N ALA A 195 -8.07 -0.71 9.04
CA ALA A 195 -7.38 -1.98 8.97
C ALA A 195 -5.92 -1.85 9.43
N ILE A 196 -5.45 -2.83 10.19
CA ILE A 196 -4.05 -2.92 10.64
C ILE A 196 -3.36 -4.13 10.01
N ASP A 197 -2.02 -4.10 9.97
CA ASP A 197 -1.23 -5.27 9.60
C ASP A 197 -1.01 -6.14 10.83
N HIS A 198 -1.76 -7.24 10.90
CA HIS A 198 -1.75 -8.19 12.02
C HIS A 198 -0.39 -8.87 12.27
N ARG A 199 0.55 -8.77 11.30
CA ARG A 199 1.90 -9.34 11.37
C ARG A 199 2.92 -8.34 11.90
N ARG A 200 2.53 -7.06 12.12
CA ARG A 200 3.46 -5.98 12.45
C ARG A 200 3.07 -5.28 13.74
N ILE A 201 3.95 -5.37 14.73
CA ILE A 201 3.89 -4.60 15.97
C ILE A 201 5.31 -4.22 16.37
N MET A 202 5.49 -3.02 16.88
CA MET A 202 6.79 -2.54 17.37
C MET A 202 6.65 -1.76 18.66
N SER A 203 7.77 -1.58 19.38
CA SER A 203 7.81 -0.68 20.53
C SER A 203 7.66 0.76 20.08
N GLU A 204 6.92 1.57 20.85
CA GLU A 204 6.83 3.02 20.61
C GLU A 204 8.21 3.70 20.63
N LYS A 205 9.16 3.18 21.43
CA LYS A 205 10.52 3.74 21.53
C LYS A 205 11.32 3.64 20.22
N GLU A 206 10.97 2.65 19.40
CA GLU A 206 11.63 2.35 18.15
C GLU A 206 10.96 3.07 16.98
N TYR A 207 9.78 3.66 17.21
CA TYR A 207 9.08 4.42 16.19
C TYR A 207 9.97 5.55 15.68
N ARG A 208 10.03 5.66 14.36
CA ARG A 208 10.68 6.76 13.65
C ARG A 208 9.64 7.39 12.73
N ARG A 209 9.45 8.70 12.87
CA ARG A 209 8.60 9.44 11.94
C ARG A 209 9.37 9.60 10.64
N ILE A 210 8.83 9.02 9.58
CA ILE A 210 9.24 9.30 8.21
C ILE A 210 8.45 10.52 7.75
N MET A 211 9.13 11.48 7.14
CA MET A 211 8.48 12.63 6.50
C MET A 211 8.77 12.54 5.02
N GLU A 212 7.72 12.38 4.24
CA GLU A 212 7.78 12.54 2.81
C GLU A 212 7.06 13.83 2.44
N TYR A 213 7.70 14.65 1.61
CA TYR A 213 7.10 15.84 1.06
C TYR A 213 6.80 15.58 -0.41
N ASP A 214 5.53 15.47 -0.71
CA ASP A 214 5.02 15.32 -2.07
C ASP A 214 3.80 16.23 -2.25
N HIS A 215 3.53 16.68 -3.47
CA HIS A 215 2.38 17.54 -3.75
C HIS A 215 1.34 16.78 -4.55
N TRP A 216 0.21 16.47 -3.90
CA TRP A 216 -0.94 15.82 -4.53
C TRP A 216 -2.14 16.74 -4.47
N TYR A 217 -2.76 16.92 -5.63
CA TYR A 217 -3.97 17.72 -5.78
C TYR A 217 -5.18 16.79 -5.80
N GLY A 218 -6.15 17.08 -4.94
CA GLY A 218 -7.50 16.56 -5.04
C GLY A 218 -8.44 17.67 -5.54
N PRO A 219 -9.60 17.31 -6.13
CA PRO A 219 -10.69 18.25 -6.38
C PRO A 219 -10.95 19.18 -5.19
N LEU A 220 -10.79 20.49 -5.39
CA LEU A 220 -11.10 21.51 -4.38
C LEU A 220 -12.56 21.96 -4.48
N VAL A 221 -13.16 21.82 -5.67
CA VAL A 221 -14.55 22.20 -5.95
C VAL A 221 -15.23 21.04 -6.67
N PHE A 222 -16.17 20.39 -5.98
CA PHE A 222 -17.08 19.44 -6.57
C PHE A 222 -18.42 20.12 -6.91
N ASP A 223 -18.95 19.91 -8.12
CA ASP A 223 -20.31 20.34 -8.44
C ASP A 223 -21.33 19.49 -7.67
N THR A 224 -21.82 20.07 -6.56
CA THR A 224 -22.76 19.44 -5.66
C THR A 224 -24.20 19.52 -6.13
N SER A 225 -24.50 20.23 -7.23
CA SER A 225 -25.87 20.54 -7.65
C SER A 225 -26.75 19.31 -7.86
N ARG A 226 -26.14 18.16 -8.18
CA ARG A 226 -26.82 16.88 -8.46
C ARG A 226 -26.63 15.81 -7.38
N ILE A 227 -25.92 16.11 -6.29
CA ILE A 227 -25.61 15.10 -5.27
C ILE A 227 -26.87 14.63 -4.53
N ASP A 228 -27.89 15.49 -4.41
CA ASP A 228 -29.19 15.18 -3.79
C ASP A 228 -30.27 14.75 -4.80
N ASP A 229 -29.99 14.80 -6.11
CA ASP A 229 -30.95 14.35 -7.14
C ASP A 229 -30.96 12.82 -7.23
N LEU A 230 -32.05 12.21 -6.78
CA LEU A 230 -32.27 10.75 -6.84
C LEU A 230 -32.46 10.22 -8.27
N ASN A 231 -32.64 11.09 -9.28
CA ASN A 231 -32.68 10.68 -10.69
C ASN A 231 -31.29 10.71 -11.34
N TYR A 232 -30.33 11.41 -10.72
CA TYR A 232 -28.95 11.47 -11.22
C TYR A 232 -28.19 10.22 -10.78
N VAL A 233 -28.41 9.13 -11.53
CA VAL A 233 -27.83 7.80 -11.32
C VAL A 233 -27.20 7.31 -12.62
N GLY A 234 -26.36 6.28 -12.54
CA GLY A 234 -25.70 5.66 -13.68
C GLY A 234 -24.20 5.51 -13.48
N VAL A 235 -23.56 4.81 -14.42
CA VAL A 235 -22.12 4.58 -14.43
C VAL A 235 -21.44 5.58 -15.36
N THR A 236 -20.37 6.20 -14.87
CA THR A 236 -19.43 7.00 -15.65
C THR A 236 -18.11 6.26 -15.70
N VAL A 237 -17.54 6.12 -16.89
CA VAL A 237 -16.21 5.54 -17.08
C VAL A 237 -15.27 6.65 -17.52
N LYS A 238 -14.19 6.84 -16.77
CA LYS A 238 -13.06 7.69 -17.15
C LYS A 238 -11.90 6.79 -17.53
N THR A 239 -11.27 7.05 -18.67
CA THR A 239 -10.21 6.18 -19.22
C THR A 239 -8.91 6.96 -19.27
N ARG A 240 -7.84 6.35 -18.78
CA ARG A 240 -6.50 6.93 -18.86
C ARG A 240 -6.03 6.90 -20.31
N LYS A 241 -5.43 8.01 -20.75
CA LYS A 241 -4.85 8.10 -22.08
C LYS A 241 -3.40 7.65 -22.05
N HIS A 242 -3.08 6.56 -22.75
CA HIS A 242 -1.70 6.10 -22.87
C HIS A 242 -0.94 6.70 -24.09
N PRO A 243 0.39 6.78 -24.04
CA PRO A 243 1.21 6.63 -22.83
C PRO A 243 0.93 7.78 -21.85
N SER A 244 0.95 7.49 -20.54
CA SER A 244 0.65 8.47 -19.49
C SER A 244 1.86 8.71 -18.57
N PRO A 245 2.12 9.95 -18.14
CA PRO A 245 3.16 10.22 -17.14
C PRO A 245 2.86 9.55 -15.79
N PHE A 246 1.60 9.21 -15.52
CA PHE A 246 1.16 8.55 -14.29
C PHE A 246 1.42 7.03 -14.27
N ASP A 247 1.73 6.43 -15.42
CA ASP A 247 2.01 4.99 -15.52
C ASP A 247 3.30 4.58 -14.79
N ASN A 248 4.20 5.53 -14.51
CA ASN A 248 5.42 5.26 -13.74
C ASN A 248 5.17 4.90 -12.28
N ASN A 249 4.01 5.30 -11.73
CA ASN A 249 3.68 5.10 -10.31
C ASN A 249 2.64 3.98 -10.12
N TYR A 250 1.59 3.99 -10.95
CA TYR A 250 0.48 3.04 -10.82
C TYR A 250 -0.28 2.97 -12.16
N VAL A 251 -0.19 1.84 -12.86
CA VAL A 251 -0.76 1.70 -14.20
C VAL A 251 -2.25 1.38 -14.10
N LEU A 252 -3.07 2.37 -14.48
CA LEU A 252 -4.52 2.25 -14.53
C LEU A 252 -5.00 2.34 -15.98
N ASP A 253 -6.00 1.54 -16.33
CA ASP A 253 -6.65 1.62 -17.64
C ASP A 253 -7.86 2.56 -17.56
N HIS A 254 -8.73 2.37 -16.56
CA HIS A 254 -9.91 3.21 -16.35
C HIS A 254 -10.39 3.24 -14.90
N THR A 255 -11.27 4.19 -14.58
CA THR A 255 -11.98 4.28 -13.31
C THR A 255 -13.48 4.33 -13.58
N GLU A 256 -14.23 3.52 -12.85
CA GLU A 256 -15.68 3.46 -12.94
C GLU A 256 -16.29 4.17 -11.71
N ILE A 257 -17.15 5.15 -11.96
CA ILE A 257 -17.89 5.92 -10.95
C ILE A 257 -19.37 5.62 -11.12
N TYR A 258 -19.98 4.93 -10.15
CA TYR A 258 -21.35 4.47 -10.22
C TYR A 258 -22.22 5.10 -9.14
N TRP A 259 -23.22 5.88 -9.56
CA TRP A 259 -24.26 6.39 -8.67
C TRP A 259 -25.52 5.54 -8.77
N LYS A 260 -26.08 5.17 -7.63
CA LYS A 260 -27.40 4.54 -7.51
C LYS A 260 -28.20 5.18 -6.38
N SER A 261 -29.50 4.95 -6.34
CA SER A 261 -30.37 5.52 -5.33
C SER A 261 -31.46 4.54 -4.90
N ASP A 262 -31.75 4.52 -3.61
CA ASP A 262 -32.96 3.94 -3.06
C ASP A 262 -33.95 5.06 -2.71
N ARG A 263 -35.05 5.12 -3.49
CA ARG A 263 -36.10 6.14 -3.30
C ARG A 263 -36.94 5.89 -2.06
N SER A 264 -37.03 4.65 -1.59
CA SER A 264 -37.82 4.31 -0.41
C SER A 264 -37.18 4.84 0.87
N THR A 265 -35.84 4.88 0.90
CA THR A 265 -35.05 5.36 2.04
C THR A 265 -34.46 6.74 1.83
N SER A 266 -34.62 7.36 0.65
CA SER A 266 -33.96 8.62 0.27
C SER A 266 -32.43 8.56 0.43
N VAL A 267 -31.84 7.42 0.03
CA VAL A 267 -30.39 7.20 0.11
C VAL A 267 -29.82 7.16 -1.28
N LYS A 268 -28.76 7.92 -1.50
CA LYS A 268 -27.94 7.85 -2.71
C LYS A 268 -26.61 7.21 -2.36
N THR A 269 -26.21 6.23 -3.17
CA THR A 269 -24.96 5.50 -2.98
C THR A 269 -24.00 5.83 -4.12
N LEU A 270 -22.75 6.10 -3.77
CA LEU A 270 -21.64 6.17 -4.71
C LEU A 270 -20.76 4.94 -4.54
N GLU A 271 -20.43 4.31 -5.65
CA GLU A 271 -19.38 3.29 -5.73
C GLU A 271 -18.31 3.76 -6.72
N ILE A 272 -17.04 3.65 -6.36
CA ILE A 272 -15.92 3.90 -7.27
C ILE A 272 -15.00 2.70 -7.28
N GLU A 273 -14.60 2.24 -8.46
CA GLU A 273 -13.58 1.20 -8.61
C GLU A 273 -12.53 1.63 -9.64
N GLU A 274 -11.26 1.50 -9.26
CA GLU A 274 -10.14 1.60 -10.20
C GLU A 274 -9.93 0.28 -10.92
N ILE A 275 -9.66 0.33 -12.21
CA ILE A 275 -9.30 -0.84 -13.01
C ILE A 275 -7.84 -0.71 -13.42
N ALA A 276 -6.99 -1.48 -12.74
CA ALA A 276 -5.56 -1.57 -13.03
C ALA A 276 -5.28 -2.22 -14.40
N SER A 277 -4.08 -2.02 -14.92
CA SER A 277 -3.70 -2.69 -16.16
C SER A 277 -3.75 -4.21 -16.02
N SER A 278 -4.23 -4.91 -17.06
CA SER A 278 -4.15 -6.38 -17.12
C SER A 278 -2.73 -6.94 -17.05
N LYS A 279 -1.71 -6.10 -17.24
CA LYS A 279 -0.30 -6.46 -17.08
C LYS A 279 0.18 -6.40 -15.63
N ASP A 280 -0.49 -5.64 -14.77
CA ASP A 280 -0.11 -5.48 -13.38
C ASP A 280 -0.60 -6.69 -12.60
N ASN A 281 0.36 -7.50 -12.13
CA ASN A 281 0.09 -8.70 -11.37
C ASN A 281 0.99 -8.73 -10.13
N TYR A 282 0.35 -8.82 -8.96
CA TYR A 282 1.03 -8.86 -7.68
C TYR A 282 0.82 -10.23 -7.07
N GLU A 283 1.84 -11.10 -7.18
CA GLU A 283 1.80 -12.48 -6.66
C GLU A 283 0.57 -13.29 -7.13
N GLY A 284 0.19 -13.14 -8.39
CA GLY A 284 -0.97 -13.83 -8.97
C GLY A 284 -2.28 -13.04 -8.88
N TRP A 285 -2.29 -11.88 -8.22
CA TRP A 285 -3.48 -11.05 -8.03
C TRP A 285 -3.46 -9.76 -8.84
N HIS A 286 -4.61 -9.40 -9.39
CA HIS A 286 -4.90 -8.05 -9.85
C HIS A 286 -5.67 -7.31 -8.76
N ILE A 287 -5.28 -6.07 -8.49
CA ILE A 287 -5.69 -5.32 -7.31
C ILE A 287 -6.40 -4.04 -7.73
N ASN A 288 -7.64 -3.86 -7.28
CA ASN A 288 -8.44 -2.68 -7.54
C ASN A 288 -8.79 -1.99 -6.23
N ARG A 289 -8.51 -0.68 -6.09
CA ARG A 289 -9.04 0.11 -4.97
C ARG A 289 -10.52 0.40 -5.22
N TYR A 290 -11.30 0.39 -4.15
CA TYR A 290 -12.74 0.56 -4.18
C TYR A 290 -13.21 1.48 -3.05
N ILE A 291 -14.21 2.31 -3.34
CA ILE A 291 -14.92 3.15 -2.36
C ILE A 291 -16.41 2.85 -2.44
N HIS A 292 -17.08 2.82 -1.29
CA HIS A 292 -18.53 2.89 -1.17
C HIS A 292 -18.92 4.02 -0.21
N SER A 293 -19.91 4.81 -0.58
CA SER A 293 -20.39 5.94 0.21
C SER A 293 -21.91 6.06 0.15
N GLU A 294 -22.54 6.43 1.26
CA GLU A 294 -23.97 6.70 1.32
C GLU A 294 -24.26 8.13 1.74
N ARG A 295 -25.14 8.77 0.98
CA ARG A 295 -25.71 10.07 1.26
C ARG A 295 -27.19 9.94 1.54
N ASP A 296 -27.61 10.39 2.71
CA ASP A 296 -29.01 10.66 3.01
C ASP A 296 -29.39 11.98 2.34
N THR A 297 -30.20 11.93 1.28
CA THR A 297 -30.57 13.11 0.49
C THR A 297 -31.67 13.93 1.18
N ALA A 298 -32.43 13.34 2.11
CA ALA A 298 -33.42 14.07 2.88
C ALA A 298 -32.74 14.94 3.94
N ASN A 299 -31.75 14.37 4.64
CA ASN A 299 -30.96 15.06 5.67
C ASN A 299 -29.69 15.73 5.11
N LYS A 300 -29.45 15.64 3.80
CA LYS A 300 -28.28 16.20 3.09
C LYS A 300 -26.94 15.80 3.70
N THR A 301 -26.86 14.61 4.27
CA THR A 301 -25.74 14.15 5.10
C THR A 301 -25.05 12.95 4.45
N LEU A 302 -23.73 13.00 4.32
CA LEU A 302 -22.93 11.81 4.02
C LEU A 302 -22.78 11.00 5.30
N ARG A 303 -23.44 9.86 5.35
CA ARG A 303 -23.62 9.09 6.59
C ARG A 303 -22.70 7.90 6.76
N HIS A 304 -22.13 7.45 5.65
CA HIS A 304 -21.31 6.26 5.57
C HIS A 304 -20.28 6.43 4.46
N PHE A 305 -19.02 6.10 4.73
CA PHE A 305 -17.94 6.12 3.75
C PHE A 305 -16.95 5.02 4.13
N ASP A 306 -16.79 4.03 3.27
CA ASP A 306 -15.79 2.98 3.43
C ASP A 306 -14.93 2.83 2.17
N GLY A 307 -13.72 2.33 2.40
CA GLY A 307 -12.78 1.99 1.35
C GLY A 307 -12.32 0.57 1.51
N ALA A 308 -12.12 -0.09 0.38
CA ALA A 308 -11.74 -1.49 0.29
C ALA A 308 -10.76 -1.71 -0.84
N VAL A 309 -10.17 -2.90 -0.85
CA VAL A 309 -9.41 -3.44 -1.97
C VAL A 309 -10.09 -4.71 -2.45
N LYS A 310 -10.31 -4.79 -3.77
CA LYS A 310 -10.81 -5.97 -4.46
C LYS A 310 -9.64 -6.69 -5.13
N LEU A 311 -9.53 -8.00 -4.89
CA LEU A 311 -8.53 -8.84 -5.52
C LEU A 311 -9.16 -9.83 -6.48
N TYR A 312 -8.55 -9.97 -7.64
CA TYR A 312 -9.00 -10.84 -8.71
C TYR A 312 -7.88 -11.78 -9.16
N SER A 313 -8.19 -13.06 -9.33
CA SER A 313 -7.33 -13.96 -10.08
C SER A 313 -7.29 -13.53 -11.55
N SER A 314 -6.27 -13.92 -12.31
CA SER A 314 -6.15 -13.52 -13.72
C SER A 314 -7.39 -13.86 -14.56
N ASP A 315 -8.02 -15.02 -14.32
CA ASP A 315 -9.24 -15.41 -15.03
C ASP A 315 -10.42 -14.47 -14.73
N ASN A 316 -10.69 -14.22 -13.44
CA ASN A 316 -11.76 -13.33 -13.02
C ASN A 316 -11.46 -11.87 -13.39
N TYR A 317 -10.18 -11.49 -13.41
CA TYR A 317 -9.79 -10.14 -13.76
C TYR A 317 -10.02 -9.84 -15.22
N ARG A 318 -9.80 -10.80 -16.12
CA ARG A 318 -10.14 -10.63 -17.54
C ARG A 318 -11.62 -10.30 -17.70
N ASP A 319 -12.50 -10.99 -16.98
CA ASP A 319 -13.94 -10.71 -17.04
C ASP A 319 -14.27 -9.37 -16.38
N ARG A 320 -13.65 -9.04 -15.23
CA ARG A 320 -13.81 -7.74 -14.57
C ARG A 320 -13.37 -6.57 -15.46
N HIS A 321 -12.25 -6.72 -16.15
CA HIS A 321 -11.65 -5.70 -17.02
C HIS A 321 -12.52 -5.40 -18.24
N ASN A 322 -13.22 -6.42 -18.77
CA ASN A 322 -14.10 -6.31 -19.94
C ASN A 322 -15.57 -5.98 -19.60
N THR A 323 -15.90 -5.75 -18.33
CA THR A 323 -17.27 -5.46 -17.88
C THR A 323 -17.28 -4.18 -17.04
N ASN A 324 -18.42 -3.47 -17.04
CA ASN A 324 -18.60 -2.27 -16.22
C ASN A 324 -19.59 -2.55 -15.09
N MET A 325 -19.49 -1.77 -14.00
CA MET A 325 -20.52 -1.72 -12.97
C MET A 325 -21.91 -1.41 -13.56
N PRO A 326 -22.99 -2.05 -13.08
CA PRO A 326 -23.03 -3.01 -11.98
C PRO A 326 -22.79 -4.48 -12.39
N SER A 327 -22.78 -4.78 -13.69
CA SER A 327 -22.77 -6.16 -14.24
C SER A 327 -21.36 -6.75 -14.36
N HIS A 328 -20.56 -6.63 -13.31
CA HIS A 328 -19.15 -7.00 -13.29
C HIS A 328 -18.88 -8.32 -12.56
N ALA A 329 -17.73 -8.93 -12.87
CA ALA A 329 -17.27 -10.13 -12.16
C ALA A 329 -17.05 -9.84 -10.66
N LYS A 330 -17.42 -10.81 -9.81
CA LYS A 330 -17.15 -10.74 -8.37
C LYS A 330 -15.66 -10.88 -8.10
N ALA A 331 -15.15 -10.07 -7.18
CA ALA A 331 -13.79 -10.22 -6.68
C ALA A 331 -13.63 -11.56 -5.95
N ASN A 332 -12.43 -12.15 -6.03
CA ASN A 332 -12.06 -13.33 -5.25
C ASN A 332 -11.98 -12.97 -3.76
N HIS A 333 -11.44 -11.79 -3.47
CA HIS A 333 -11.38 -11.23 -2.12
C HIS A 333 -11.83 -9.78 -2.14
N TYR A 334 -12.58 -9.40 -1.11
CA TYR A 334 -13.01 -8.03 -0.84
C TYR A 334 -12.55 -7.72 0.58
N ILE A 335 -11.56 -6.84 0.73
CA ILE A 335 -10.94 -6.54 2.03
C ILE A 335 -11.17 -5.07 2.36
N LYS A 336 -11.91 -4.80 3.42
CA LYS A 336 -12.14 -3.43 3.89
C LYS A 336 -10.89 -2.86 4.52
N MET A 337 -10.58 -1.61 4.19
CA MET A 337 -9.40 -0.88 4.65
C MET A 337 -9.74 0.17 5.70
N PHE A 338 -10.86 0.84 5.56
CA PHE A 338 -11.34 1.81 6.54
C PHE A 338 -12.84 2.01 6.42
N ARG A 339 -13.44 2.58 7.45
CA ARG A 339 -14.86 2.94 7.49
C ARG A 339 -15.08 4.15 8.38
N ILE A 340 -15.92 5.07 7.94
CA ILE A 340 -16.38 6.23 8.67
C ILE A 340 -17.91 6.23 8.65
N ASP A 341 -18.54 6.18 9.82
CA ASP A 341 -19.98 6.42 9.98
C ASP A 341 -20.21 7.70 10.79
N GLY A 342 -21.18 8.51 10.39
CA GLY A 342 -21.54 9.73 11.13
C GLY A 342 -21.97 10.87 10.22
N ASN A 343 -21.63 12.10 10.56
CA ASN A 343 -21.87 13.25 9.70
C ASN A 343 -20.55 13.67 9.04
N ILE A 344 -20.35 13.26 7.80
CA ILE A 344 -19.13 13.53 7.05
C ILE A 344 -19.34 14.80 6.24
N ASP A 345 -18.51 15.82 6.48
CA ASP A 345 -18.51 17.02 5.65
C ASP A 345 -18.20 16.67 4.19
N LEU A 346 -18.85 17.38 3.26
CA LEU A 346 -18.75 17.06 1.84
C LEU A 346 -17.35 17.31 1.27
N ASN A 347 -16.69 18.40 1.66
CA ASN A 347 -15.32 18.69 1.21
C ASN A 347 -14.33 17.72 1.86
N GLU A 348 -14.61 17.35 3.11
CA GLU A 348 -13.84 16.32 3.80
C GLU A 348 -13.92 14.97 3.10
N TRP A 349 -15.14 14.54 2.74
CA TRP A 349 -15.39 13.32 1.99
C TRP A 349 -14.70 13.31 0.63
N VAL A 350 -14.84 14.38 -0.17
CA VAL A 350 -14.21 14.48 -1.49
C VAL A 350 -12.70 14.29 -1.36
N ALA A 351 -12.04 15.02 -0.45
CA ALA A 351 -10.59 14.93 -0.37
C ALA A 351 -10.10 13.63 0.29
N LEU A 352 -10.84 12.99 1.21
CA LEU A 352 -10.48 11.66 1.73
C LEU A 352 -10.53 10.62 0.61
N LEU A 353 -11.56 10.68 -0.23
CA LEU A 353 -11.71 9.86 -1.42
C LEU A 353 -10.55 10.10 -2.39
N SER A 354 -10.18 11.35 -2.65
CA SER A 354 -9.08 11.69 -3.56
C SER A 354 -7.72 11.20 -3.06
N PHE A 355 -7.41 11.38 -1.76
CA PHE A 355 -6.16 10.87 -1.20
C PHE A 355 -6.12 9.35 -1.13
N TYR A 356 -7.26 8.68 -0.91
CA TYR A 356 -7.31 7.22 -0.99
C TYR A 356 -6.95 6.73 -2.40
N PHE A 357 -7.41 7.44 -3.44
CA PHE A 357 -7.08 7.19 -4.84
C PHE A 357 -5.84 7.97 -5.34
N ARG A 358 -4.89 8.31 -4.46
CA ARG A 358 -3.60 8.92 -4.86
C ARG A 358 -3.00 8.20 -6.08
N GLY A 359 -2.55 8.96 -7.07
CA GLY A 359 -2.05 8.42 -8.35
C GLY A 359 -3.10 8.30 -9.47
N ASN A 360 -4.35 8.66 -9.21
CA ASN A 360 -5.44 8.55 -10.18
C ASN A 360 -6.03 9.92 -10.55
N GLU A 361 -5.57 10.47 -11.68
CA GLU A 361 -6.03 11.73 -12.26
C GLU A 361 -7.50 11.70 -12.68
N MET A 362 -8.08 10.52 -12.92
CA MET A 362 -9.47 10.38 -13.37
C MET A 362 -10.47 10.74 -12.26
N ILE A 363 -10.05 10.63 -10.99
CA ILE A 363 -10.83 11.15 -9.85
C ILE A 363 -10.93 12.66 -9.97
N THR A 364 -9.81 13.35 -10.19
CA THR A 364 -9.83 14.81 -10.41
C THR A 364 -10.62 15.16 -11.67
N GLU A 365 -10.46 14.42 -12.77
CA GLU A 365 -11.25 14.64 -14.00
C GLU A 365 -12.76 14.55 -13.77
N TYR A 366 -13.21 13.69 -12.86
CA TYR A 366 -14.63 13.53 -12.56
C TYR A 366 -15.14 14.60 -11.59
N PHE A 367 -14.43 14.84 -10.49
CA PHE A 367 -14.90 15.71 -9.40
C PHE A 367 -14.57 17.18 -9.62
N ASP A 368 -13.48 17.50 -10.31
CA ASP A 368 -13.03 18.87 -10.61
C ASP A 368 -12.42 18.95 -12.03
N PRO A 369 -13.27 18.94 -13.07
CA PRO A 369 -12.82 18.97 -14.46
C PRO A 369 -12.01 20.22 -14.80
N GLN A 370 -12.25 21.33 -14.10
CA GLN A 370 -11.52 22.58 -14.32
C GLN A 370 -10.06 22.43 -13.88
N THR A 371 -9.82 21.94 -12.67
CA THR A 371 -8.45 21.66 -12.19
C THR A 371 -7.78 20.62 -13.09
N PHE A 372 -8.51 19.57 -13.51
CA PHE A 372 -7.96 18.59 -14.44
C PHE A 372 -7.47 19.22 -15.76
N ASP A 373 -8.29 20.08 -16.37
CA ASP A 373 -7.95 20.73 -17.64
C ASP A 373 -6.79 21.72 -17.51
N GLN A 374 -6.66 22.38 -16.35
CA GLN A 374 -5.62 23.38 -16.10
C GLN A 374 -4.27 22.76 -15.71
N GLU A 375 -4.28 21.69 -14.91
CA GLU A 375 -3.06 21.15 -14.29
C GLU A 375 -2.62 19.80 -14.87
N PHE A 376 -3.56 18.91 -15.17
CA PHE A 376 -3.25 17.53 -15.58
C PHE A 376 -3.17 17.37 -17.09
N ARG A 377 -4.14 17.93 -17.82
CA ARG A 377 -4.22 17.81 -19.29
C ARG A 377 -2.95 18.31 -20.00
N PRO A 378 -2.36 19.47 -19.66
CA PRO A 378 -1.13 19.94 -20.32
C PRO A 378 0.05 18.99 -20.11
N VAL A 379 0.20 18.42 -18.92
CA VAL A 379 1.28 17.48 -18.59
C VAL A 379 1.13 16.18 -19.40
N ILE A 380 -0.09 15.66 -19.52
CA ILE A 380 -0.39 14.47 -20.34
C ILE A 380 -0.06 14.74 -21.82
N GLU A 381 -0.46 15.91 -22.35
CA GLU A 381 -0.21 16.27 -23.75
C GLU A 381 1.28 16.48 -24.04
N GLN A 382 2.01 17.13 -23.14
CA GLN A 382 3.46 17.29 -23.24
C GLN A 382 4.19 15.94 -23.23
N TYR A 383 3.81 15.04 -22.31
CA TYR A 383 4.41 13.71 -22.20
C TYR A 383 4.26 12.92 -23.51
N LYS A 384 3.06 12.91 -24.10
CA LYS A 384 2.80 12.23 -25.38
C LYS A 384 3.64 12.77 -26.54
N ASN A 385 3.81 14.09 -26.61
CA ASN A 385 4.64 14.70 -27.65
C ASN A 385 6.12 14.33 -27.48
N SER A 386 6.61 14.23 -26.24
CA SER A 386 7.98 13.81 -25.94
C SER A 386 8.25 12.34 -26.24
N THR A 387 7.27 11.45 -25.99
CA THR A 387 7.42 10.02 -26.33
C THR A 387 7.36 9.76 -27.82
N ASN A 388 6.59 10.55 -28.58
CA ASN A 388 6.48 10.39 -30.03
C ASN A 388 7.71 10.91 -30.80
N THR A 389 8.50 11.81 -30.20
CA THR A 389 9.73 12.36 -30.81
C THR A 389 10.99 11.56 -30.49
N ALA A 390 10.91 10.62 -29.54
CA ALA A 390 12.00 9.72 -29.15
C ALA A 390 12.02 8.37 -29.91
N CYS A 391 11.13 8.19 -30.90
CA CYS A 391 11.08 7.02 -31.78
C CYS A 391 11.68 7.29 -33.16
#